data_AF-A0A350TJ21-F1
#
_entry.id   AF-A0A350TJ21-F1
#
_cell.length_a   1.000
_cell.length_b   1.000
_cell.length_c   1.000
_cell.angle_alpha   90.00
_cell.angle_beta   90.00
_cell.angle_gamma   90.00
#
_symmetry.space_group_name_H-M   'P 1'
#
loop_
_entity.id
_entity.type
_entity.pdbx_description
1 polymer ?
#
loop_
_entity_poly.entity_id
_entity_poly.type
_entity_poly.pdbx_seq_one_letter_code
_entity_poly.pdbx_strand_id
1 'polypeptide(L)' 'DAGKIAGLDVKRIINEPTAAALAYGVDKEQAQKIMVYDLGGGTFDVSIIEMGD' A
#
# COMPACT_ATOMS: atom_id res chain seq x y z
N ASP A 1 -11.15 6.01 13.28
CA ASP A 1 -11.58 7.16 14.10
C ASP A 1 -10.92 8.48 13.76
N ALA A 2 -9.59 8.58 13.71
CA ALA A 2 -8.89 9.83 13.40
C ALA A 2 -9.42 10.57 12.14
N GLY A 3 -9.66 9.85 11.04
CA GLY A 3 -10.22 10.45 9.82
C GLY A 3 -11.61 11.07 10.02
N LYS A 4 -12.50 10.43 10.79
CA LYS A 4 -13.83 10.98 11.11
C LYS A 4 -13.72 12.20 12.02
N ILE A 5 -12.83 12.16 12.99
CA ILE A 5 -12.53 13.32 13.88
C ILE A 5 -12.00 14.50 13.06
N ALA A 6 -11.20 14.24 12.03
CA ALA A 6 -10.74 15.24 11.07
C ALA A 6 -11.82 15.69 10.07
N GLY A 7 -13.07 15.22 10.18
CA GLY A 7 -14.19 15.58 9.31
C GLY A 7 -14.18 14.89 7.94
N LEU A 8 -13.40 13.83 7.76
CA LEU A 8 -13.32 13.07 6.50
C LEU A 8 -14.32 11.91 6.48
N ASP A 9 -14.98 11.73 5.33
CA ASP A 9 -15.74 10.52 5.02
C ASP A 9 -14.80 9.42 4.51
N VAL A 10 -14.30 8.59 5.44
CA VAL A 10 -13.32 7.54 5.15
C VAL A 10 -13.99 6.38 4.40
N LYS A 11 -13.88 6.38 3.07
CA LYS A 11 -14.49 5.36 2.19
C LYS A 11 -13.87 3.98 2.32
N ARG A 12 -12.55 3.92 2.51
CA ARG A 12 -11.78 2.68 2.65
C ARG A 12 -10.47 2.99 3.35
N ILE A 13 -10.01 2.04 4.16
CA ILE A 13 -8.63 2.02 4.66
C ILE A 13 -7.91 0.93 3.87
N ILE A 14 -6.73 1.26 3.36
CA ILE A 14 -5.86 0.31 2.68
C ILE A 14 -4.52 0.26 3.41
N ASN A 15 -3.87 -0.89 3.37
CA ASN A 15 -2.55 -1.07 3.97
C ASN A 15 -1.50 -0.34 3.13
N GLU A 16 -0.48 0.21 3.79
CA GLU A 16 0.65 0.90 3.16
C GLU A 16 1.34 0.07 2.05
N PRO A 17 1.72 -1.21 2.26
CA PRO A 17 2.38 -1.97 1.21
C PRO A 17 1.47 -2.24 0.01
N THR A 18 0.15 -2.37 0.22
CA THR A 18 -0.81 -2.50 -0.87
C THR A 18 -0.95 -1.20 -1.66
N ALA A 19 -0.98 -0.06 -0.98
CA ALA A 19 -1.00 1.26 -1.63
C ALA A 19 0.27 1.48 -2.47
N ALA A 20 1.43 1.15 -1.93
CA ALA A 20 2.72 1.23 -2.62
C ALA A 20 2.77 0.31 -3.85
N ALA A 21 2.32 -0.94 -3.71
CA ALA A 21 2.23 -1.90 -4.81
C ALA A 21 1.28 -1.42 -5.91
N LEU A 22 0.09 -0.93 -5.55
CA LEU A 22 -0.86 -0.37 -6.51
C LEU A 22 -0.24 0.79 -7.28
N ALA A 23 0.40 1.73 -6.59
CA ALA A 23 1.06 2.88 -7.21
C ALA A 23 2.18 2.46 -8.18
N TYR A 24 2.98 1.46 -7.80
CA TYR A 24 4.03 0.91 -8.67
C TYR A 24 3.46 0.17 -9.90
N GLY A 25 2.32 -0.50 -9.75
CA GLY A 25 1.74 -1.34 -10.80
C GLY A 25 0.71 -0.66 -11.70
N VAL A 26 0.33 0.60 -11.48
CA VAL A 26 -0.70 1.30 -12.30
C VAL A 26 -0.41 1.21 -13.79
N ASP A 27 0.85 1.35 -14.19
CA ASP A 27 1.28 1.34 -15.60
C ASP A 27 1.91 0.01 -16.04
N LYS A 28 1.79 -1.04 -15.22
CA LYS A 28 2.44 -2.33 -15.47
C LYS A 28 1.41 -3.44 -15.66
N GLU A 29 1.37 -3.99 -16.87
CA GLU A 29 0.42 -5.06 -17.23
C GLU A 29 0.97 -6.47 -16.96
N GLN A 30 2.23 -6.61 -16.57
CA GLN A 30 2.86 -7.92 -16.35
C GLN A 30 2.68 -8.41 -14.91
N ALA A 31 2.29 -9.68 -14.79
CA ALA A 31 2.30 -10.40 -13.54
C ALA A 31 3.73 -10.46 -12.97
N GLN A 32 3.88 -10.09 -11.70
CA GLN A 32 5.18 -9.98 -11.07
C GLN A 32 5.07 -10.12 -9.54
N LYS A 33 6.13 -10.64 -8.95
CA LYS A 33 6.33 -10.68 -7.50
C LYS A 33 7.24 -9.54 -7.09
N ILE A 34 6.78 -8.73 -6.15
CA ILE A 34 7.49 -7.54 -5.66
C ILE A 34 7.71 -7.62 -4.15
N MET A 35 8.79 -7.00 -3.70
CA MET A 35 9.03 -6.74 -2.29
C MET A 35 8.86 -5.25 -2.04
N VAL A 36 7.96 -4.90 -1.14
CA VAL A 36 7.86 -3.55 -0.59
C VAL A 36 8.73 -3.50 0.66
N TYR A 37 9.71 -2.61 0.64
CA TYR A 37 10.57 -2.28 1.76
C TYR A 37 10.16 -0.89 2.26
N ASP A 38 9.54 -0.84 3.43
CA ASP A 38 9.12 0.41 4.07
C ASP A 38 9.99 0.69 5.29
N LEU A 39 10.71 1.81 5.24
CA LEU A 39 11.55 2.28 6.33
C LEU A 39 11.09 3.68 6.73
N GLY A 40 10.17 3.70 7.69
CA GLY A 40 9.65 4.92 8.28
C GLY A 40 10.57 5.50 9.35
N GLY A 41 10.15 6.61 9.96
CA GLY A 41 10.90 7.28 11.03
C GLY A 41 10.95 6.52 12.36
N GLY A 42 10.16 5.45 12.52
CA GLY A 42 10.10 4.65 13.75
C GLY A 42 9.62 3.21 13.56
N THR A 43 9.32 2.80 12.33
CA THR A 43 8.92 1.44 11.98
C THR A 43 9.73 0.96 10.79
N PHE A 44 9.86 -0.35 10.69
CA PHE A 44 10.52 -1.02 9.59
C PHE A 44 9.67 -2.23 9.22
N ASP A 45 9.12 -2.22 8.01
CA ASP A 45 8.14 -3.19 7.55
C ASP A 45 8.54 -3.71 6.17
N VAL A 46 8.38 -5.02 5.97
CA VAL A 46 8.68 -5.68 4.69
C VAL A 46 7.48 -6.54 4.30
N SER A 47 7.04 -6.39 3.05
CA SER A 47 5.95 -7.17 2.49
C SER A 47 6.33 -7.75 1.14
N ILE A 48 5.93 -9.00 0.88
CA ILE A 48 6.01 -9.60 -0.45
C ILE A 48 4.61 -9.60 -1.04
N ILE A 49 4.48 -9.01 -2.24
CA ILE A 49 3.21 -8.87 -2.94
C ILE A 49 3.32 -9.54 -4.30
N GLU A 50 2.31 -10.31 -4.64
CA GLU A 50 2.12 -10.91 -5.96
C GLU A 50 1.08 -10.06 -6.69
N MET A 51 1.44 -9.56 -7.86
CA MET A 51 0.59 -8.72 -8.71
C MET A 51 0.32 -9.46 -10.01
N GLY A 52 -0.93 -9.51 -10.46
CA GLY A 52 -1.40 -10.46 -11.47
C GLY A 52 -2.17 -11.61 -10.81
N ASP A 53 -2.83 -12.45 -11.62
CA ASP A 53 -3.58 -13.62 -11.14
C ASP A 53 -2.69 -14.60 -10.35
#